data_AF-G0RER3-F1
#
_entry.id   AF-G0RER3-F1
#
_cell.length_a   1.000
_cell.length_b   1.000
_cell.length_c   1.000
_cell.angle_alpha   90.00
_cell.angle_beta   90.00
_cell.angle_gamma   90.00
#
_symmetry.space_group_name_H-M   'P 1'
#
loop_
_entity.id
_entity.type
_entity.pdbx_description
1 polymer ?
#
loop_
_entity_poly.entity_id
_entity_poly.type
_entity_poly.pdbx_seq_one_letter_code
_entity_poly.pdbx_strand_id
1 'polypeptide(L)'
;AFRGPKGALRHSRHLCRKMGIVAGGTGVTPTFQIIRTICERGRGTAQLGLIYANRTEEDALLRQEPDRFVKPYQGIFKDYYCL
;
A
#
# COMPACT_ATOMS: atom_id res chain seq x y z
N ALA A 1 20.94 -10.17 15.76
CA ALA A 1 20.53 -11.32 14.91
C ALA A 1 19.29 -10.93 14.12
N PHE A 2 19.37 -10.92 12.79
CA PHE A 2 18.23 -10.75 11.90
C PHE A 2 17.31 -11.95 12.08
N ARG A 3 16.11 -11.76 12.66
CA ARG A 3 15.08 -12.81 12.69
C ARG A 3 14.19 -12.59 11.46
N GLY A 4 14.03 -13.64 10.67
CA GLY A 4 13.38 -13.63 9.34
C GLY A 4 11.96 -13.05 9.32
N PRO A 5 11.34 -12.96 8.13
CA PRO A 5 10.16 -12.14 7.93
C PRO A 5 9.01 -12.61 8.83
N LYS A 6 8.69 -11.81 9.85
CA LYS A 6 7.48 -11.95 10.66
C LYS A 6 6.37 -11.16 9.99
N GLY A 7 5.48 -11.86 9.31
CA GLY A 7 4.27 -11.28 8.73
C GLY A 7 3.35 -12.38 8.25
N ALA A 8 2.10 -12.40 8.74
CA ALA A 8 1.09 -13.37 8.33
C ALA A 8 0.55 -13.10 6.90
N LEU A 9 0.80 -11.90 6.37
CA LEU A 9 0.23 -11.48 5.10
C LEU A 9 1.05 -11.99 3.91
N ARG A 10 0.64 -13.15 3.38
CA ARG A 10 1.13 -13.67 2.10
C ARG A 10 0.21 -13.19 0.99
N HIS A 11 0.64 -12.20 0.21
CA HIS A 11 -0.04 -11.81 -1.01
C HIS A 11 0.16 -12.89 -2.09
N SER A 12 -0.91 -13.55 -2.53
CA SER A 12 -0.92 -14.41 -3.71
C SER A 12 -1.56 -13.68 -4.89
N ARG A 13 -1.04 -13.87 -6.12
CA ARG A 13 -1.48 -13.14 -7.32
C ARG A 13 -2.97 -13.34 -7.68
N HIS A 14 -3.65 -14.31 -7.07
CA HIS A 14 -5.05 -14.64 -7.30
C HIS A 14 -5.94 -14.39 -6.08
N LEU A 15 -5.42 -13.74 -5.02
CA LEU A 15 -6.15 -13.60 -3.76
C LEU A 15 -7.44 -12.78 -3.93
N CYS A 16 -7.38 -11.68 -4.69
CA CYS A 16 -8.53 -10.81 -4.90
C CYS A 16 -8.35 -9.90 -6.13
N ARG A 17 -9.47 -9.48 -6.72
CA ARG A 17 -9.52 -8.56 -7.88
C ARG A 17 -9.58 -7.08 -7.46
N LYS A 18 -10.06 -6.81 -6.24
CA LYS A 18 -10.00 -5.49 -5.59
C LYS A 18 -9.53 -5.67 -4.15
N MET A 19 -8.61 -4.83 -3.69
CA MET A 19 -8.06 -4.85 -2.33
C MET A 19 -8.18 -3.47 -1.70
N GLY A 20 -8.81 -3.37 -0.53
CA GLY A 20 -8.79 -2.17 0.29
C GLY A 20 -7.80 -2.35 1.44
N ILE A 21 -6.92 -1.38 1.65
CA ILE A 21 -5.96 -1.37 2.74
C ILE A 21 -6.20 -0.10 3.57
N VAL A 22 -6.28 -0.26 4.89
CA VAL A 22 -6.34 0.85 5.83
C VAL A 22 -5.05 0.84 6.62
N ALA A 23 -4.31 1.94 6.58
CA ALA A 23 -3.07 2.11 7.32
C ALA A 23 -3.08 3.43 8.09
N GLY A 24 -2.39 3.45 9.22
CA GLY A 24 -2.21 4.67 10.02
C GLY A 24 -0.90 4.62 10.79
N GLY A 25 -0.30 5.79 11.03
CA GLY A 25 1.02 5.94 11.63
C GLY A 25 2.10 5.12 10.93
N THR A 26 2.85 4.35 11.70
CA THR A 26 3.94 3.47 11.22
C THR A 26 3.46 2.20 10.49
N GLY A 27 2.14 1.93 10.47
CA GLY A 27 1.53 0.82 9.74
C GLY A 27 1.60 0.92 8.21
N VAL A 28 2.16 2.02 7.68
CA VAL A 28 2.35 2.24 6.25
C VAL A 28 3.40 1.32 5.62
N THR A 29 4.43 0.91 6.38
CA THR A 29 5.56 0.12 5.87
C THR A 29 5.17 -1.27 5.33
N PRO A 30 4.39 -2.12 6.02
CA PRO A 30 3.93 -3.39 5.45
C PRO A 30 2.98 -3.17 4.27
N THR A 31 2.19 -2.10 4.30
CA THR A 31 1.25 -1.71 3.25
C THR A 31 1.97 -1.34 1.96
N PHE A 32 3.07 -0.61 2.08
CA PHE A 32 3.90 -0.18 0.95
C PHE A 32 4.53 -1.35 0.19
N GLN A 33 4.97 -2.40 0.88
CA GLN A 33 5.52 -3.60 0.22
C GLN A 33 4.49 -4.28 -0.68
N ILE A 34 3.22 -4.30 -0.27
CA ILE A 34 2.12 -4.89 -1.04
C ILE A 34 1.81 -4.02 -2.25
N ILE A 35 1.65 -2.70 -2.05
CA ILE A 35 1.39 -1.72 -3.12
C ILE A 35 2.49 -1.83 -4.18
N ARG A 36 3.76 -1.77 -3.77
CA ARG A 36 4.90 -1.89 -4.67
C ARG A 36 4.88 -3.21 -5.44
N THR A 37 4.63 -4.32 -4.76
CA THR A 37 4.56 -5.64 -5.41
C THR A 37 3.45 -5.69 -6.46
N ILE A 38 2.30 -5.09 -6.19
CA ILE A 38 1.15 -5.10 -7.11
C ILE A 38 1.37 -4.13 -8.27
N CYS A 39 1.88 -2.92 -8.04
CA CYS A 39 2.17 -1.96 -9.09
C CYS A 39 3.34 -2.39 -10.00
N GLU A 40 4.44 -2.89 -9.43
CA GLU A 40 5.64 -3.25 -10.20
C GLU A 40 5.57 -4.67 -10.81
N ARG A 41 4.95 -5.64 -10.13
CA ARG A 41 4.93 -7.05 -10.56
C ARG A 41 3.54 -7.55 -10.97
N GLY A 42 2.49 -6.79 -10.67
CA GLY A 42 1.13 -7.15 -11.03
C GLY A 42 0.87 -6.94 -12.51
N ARG A 43 1.09 -7.98 -13.33
CA ARG A 43 0.51 -8.09 -14.68
C ARG A 43 -1.00 -8.38 -14.65
N GLY A 44 -1.69 -8.01 -13.57
CA GLY A 44 -3.05 -8.43 -13.26
C GLY A 44 -3.97 -7.24 -13.00
N THR A 45 -5.25 -7.40 -13.35
CA THR A 45 -6.33 -6.41 -13.25
C THR A 45 -6.73 -6.03 -11.80
N ALA A 46 -5.82 -6.18 -10.84
CA ALA A 46 -6.11 -5.94 -9.44
C ALA A 46 -6.21 -4.43 -9.20
N GLN A 47 -7.31 -3.98 -8.60
CA GLN A 47 -7.45 -2.59 -8.16
C GLN A 47 -7.19 -2.50 -6.66
N LEU A 48 -6.55 -1.43 -6.23
CA LEU A 48 -6.07 -1.26 -4.88
C LEU A 48 -6.42 0.12 -4.36
N GLY A 49 -7.07 0.16 -3.20
CA GLY A 49 -7.42 1.37 -2.48
C GLY A 49 -6.65 1.45 -1.17
N LEU A 50 -5.95 2.55 -0.91
CA LEU A 50 -5.31 2.82 0.37
C LEU A 50 -6.06 3.94 1.08
N ILE A 51 -6.54 3.69 2.30
CA ILE A 51 -6.97 4.74 3.22
C ILE A 51 -5.84 4.94 4.22
N TYR A 52 -5.25 6.12 4.23
CA TYR A 52 -4.16 6.48 5.11
C TYR A 52 -4.63 7.53 6.13
N ALA A 53 -4.65 7.15 7.41
CA ALA A 53 -5.16 7.98 8.50
C ALA A 53 -4.04 8.36 9.49
N ASN A 54 -3.75 9.65 9.62
CA ASN A 54 -2.76 10.20 10.56
C ASN A 54 -3.28 11.46 11.25
N ARG A 55 -2.75 11.78 12.44
CA ARG A 55 -3.13 13.01 13.16
C ARG A 55 -2.65 14.30 12.48
N THR A 56 -1.47 14.27 11.88
CA THR A 56 -0.93 15.40 11.13
C THR A 56 -0.39 14.91 9.80
N GLU A 57 -0.32 15.83 8.83
CA GLU A 57 0.29 15.53 7.53
C GLU A 57 1.79 15.24 7.66
N GLU A 58 2.47 15.83 8.65
CA GLU A 58 3.91 15.63 8.86
C GLU A 58 4.24 14.24 9.45
N ASP A 59 3.33 13.66 10.22
CA ASP A 59 3.47 12.30 10.77
C ASP A 59 3.36 11.20 9.69
N ALA A 60 2.94 11.58 8.47
CA ALA A 60 2.95 10.72 7.29
C ALA A 60 4.38 10.50 6.79
N LEU A 61 5.14 9.68 7.53
CA LEU A 61 6.51 9.27 7.27
C LEU A 61 6.81 8.91 5.80
N LEU A 62 5.80 8.50 5.03
CA LEU A 62 5.95 8.05 3.65
C LEU A 62 5.02 8.74 2.64
N ARG A 63 4.47 9.93 2.88
CA ARG A 63 3.50 10.55 1.92
C ARG A 63 3.99 10.55 0.46
N GLN A 64 5.27 10.84 0.24
CA GLN A 64 5.85 10.92 -1.10
C GLN A 64 5.97 9.57 -1.82
N GLU A 65 5.94 8.44 -1.10
CA GLU A 65 6.17 7.13 -1.70
C GLU A 65 4.91 6.54 -2.37
N PRO A 66 3.73 6.45 -1.73
CA PRO A 66 2.47 6.09 -2.38
C PRO A 66 2.13 7.05 -3.52
N ASP A 67 2.36 8.35 -3.37
CA ASP A 67 2.10 9.37 -4.40
C ASP A 67 2.84 9.06 -5.72
N ARG A 68 4.03 8.45 -5.66
CA ARG A 68 4.77 8.00 -6.85
C ARG A 68 4.06 6.89 -7.61
N PHE A 69 3.21 6.11 -6.95
CA PHE A 69 2.42 5.06 -7.59
C PHE A 69 1.03 5.55 -8.04
N VAL A 70 0.50 6.64 -7.46
CA VAL A 70 -0.80 7.19 -7.87
C VAL A 70 -0.77 7.63 -9.34
N LYS A 71 0.21 8.45 -9.75
CA LYS A 71 0.27 9.00 -11.12
C LYS A 71 0.45 7.94 -12.22
N PRO A 72 1.41 6.99 -12.11
CA PRO A 72 1.62 6.00 -13.17
C PRO A 72 0.56 4.90 -13.20
N TYR A 73 -0.16 4.70 -12.09
CA TYR A 73 -1.09 3.59 -11.92
C TYR A 73 -2.52 4.02 -11.56
N GLN A 74 -3.01 5.19 -12.02
CA GLN A 74 -4.32 5.76 -11.66
C GLN A 74 -5.54 4.82 -11.87
N GLY A 75 -5.44 3.82 -12.75
CA GLY A 75 -6.49 2.80 -12.94
C GLY A 75 -6.40 1.58 -12.01
N ILE A 76 -5.26 1.42 -11.32
CA ILE A 76 -4.90 0.27 -10.49
C ILE A 76 -4.78 0.69 -9.02
N PHE A 77 -4.23 1.87 -8.72
CA PHE A 77 -4.03 2.36 -7.35
C PHE A 77 -4.78 3.67 -7.11
N LYS A 78 -5.50 3.73 -5.99
CA LYS A 78 -6.13 4.94 -5.46
C LYS A 78 -5.77 5.10 -4.00
N ASP A 79 -5.45 6.32 -3.60
CA ASP A 79 -5.16 6.70 -2.24
C ASP A 79 -6.20 7.70 -1.71
N TYR A 80 -6.45 7.60 -0.41
CA TYR A 80 -7.36 8.44 0.34
C TYR A 80 -6.66 8.84 1.63
N TYR A 81 -6.46 10.13 1.83
CA TYR A 81 -5.88 10.66 3.06
C TYR A 81 -6.98 11.11 4.00
N CYS A 82 -6.93 10.64 5.25
CA CYS A 82 -7.75 11.14 6.36
C CYS A 82 -6.82 11.77 7.40
N LEU A 83 -7.12 13.01 7.76
CA LEU A 83 -6.45 13.75 8.84
C LEU A 83 -7.39 13.85 10.04
#